data_AF-A0A1Q3HUH2-F1
#
_entry.id   AF-A0A1Q3HUH2-F1
#
_cell.length_a   1.000
_cell.length_b   1.000
_cell.length_c   1.000
_cell.angle_alpha   90.00
_cell.angle_beta   90.00
_cell.angle_gamma   90.00
#
_symmetry.space_group_name_H-M   'P 1'
#
loop_
_entity.id
_entity.type
_entity.pdbx_description
1 polymer ?
#
loop_
_entity_poly.entity_id
_entity_poly.type
_entity_poly.pdbx_seq_one_letter_code
_entity_poly.pdbx_strand_id
1 'polypeptide(L)'
;MNTSRTDPLDPNDAPATMGLKLVVVSGPSTGEELLLERGTYRVGKQAGNELVLKDSTVSRCHLVIEVLGNRVRVTDNGSRNGTFFKGRRFESMDAGPGVSVHLGRSELRFEVAERDEPLLLPYKQAREKVLQRFEREYVIALLLRHQNNVSAAARAAGIDRTWLHRLIRRLGLDVG
;
A
#
# COMPACT_ATOMS: atom_id res chain seq x y z
N MET A 1 -28.10 -20.04 27.62
CA MET A 1 -27.65 -19.98 26.21
C MET A 1 -27.68 -18.53 25.79
N ASN A 2 -26.52 -17.89 25.70
CA ASN A 2 -26.39 -16.44 25.56
C ASN A 2 -26.57 -16.01 24.10
N THR A 3 -27.57 -15.19 23.82
CA THR A 3 -27.80 -14.53 22.54
C THR A 3 -26.75 -13.45 22.33
N SER A 4 -25.97 -13.56 21.26
CA SER A 4 -24.97 -12.57 20.86
C SER A 4 -25.60 -11.17 20.77
N ARG A 5 -25.16 -10.27 21.65
CA ARG A 5 -25.38 -8.82 21.52
C ARG A 5 -24.67 -8.40 20.24
N THR A 6 -25.42 -7.91 19.26
CA THR A 6 -24.83 -7.12 18.18
C THR A 6 -24.33 -5.83 18.81
N ASP A 7 -23.01 -5.65 18.91
CA ASP A 7 -22.46 -4.38 19.35
C ASP A 7 -22.93 -3.27 18.40
N PRO A 8 -23.31 -2.08 18.92
CA PRO A 8 -23.64 -0.94 18.07
C PRO A 8 -22.43 -0.63 17.19
N LEU A 9 -22.68 -0.34 15.91
CA LEU A 9 -21.65 0.16 15.00
C LEU A 9 -21.02 1.42 15.62
N ASP A 10 -19.75 1.34 16.03
CA ASP A 10 -19.02 2.51 16.50
C ASP A 10 -18.78 3.42 15.29
N PRO A 11 -19.23 4.70 15.30
CA PRO A 11 -18.98 5.62 14.21
C PRO A 11 -17.47 5.85 13.95
N ASN A 12 -16.60 5.50 14.90
CA ASN A 12 -15.15 5.54 14.75
C ASN A 12 -14.55 4.25 14.14
N ASP A 13 -15.33 3.17 13.98
CA ASP A 13 -14.96 1.97 13.22
C ASP A 13 -15.18 2.12 11.71
N ALA A 14 -15.70 3.28 11.27
CA ALA A 14 -15.82 3.58 9.85
C ALA A 14 -14.44 3.52 9.17
N PRO A 15 -14.31 2.79 8.05
CA PRO A 15 -13.04 2.66 7.35
C PRO A 15 -12.57 4.04 6.89
N ALA A 16 -11.34 4.40 7.28
CA ALA A 16 -10.70 5.63 6.82
C ALA A 16 -10.53 5.57 5.30
N THR A 17 -11.23 6.50 4.64
CA THR A 17 -11.55 6.48 3.21
C THR A 17 -10.37 6.74 2.28
N MET A 18 -9.28 7.26 2.83
CA MET A 18 -8.09 7.67 2.08
C MET A 18 -6.87 6.99 2.68
N GLY A 19 -6.09 6.32 1.83
CA GLY A 19 -4.78 5.82 2.22
C GLY A 19 -3.72 6.91 2.06
N LEU A 20 -2.56 6.71 2.68
CA LEU A 20 -1.39 7.54 2.44
C LEU A 20 -0.30 6.66 1.83
N LYS A 21 0.39 7.17 0.82
CA LYS A 21 1.63 6.57 0.32
C LYS A 21 2.75 7.59 0.36
N LEU A 22 3.97 7.09 0.48
CA LEU A 22 5.19 7.86 0.30
C LEU A 22 5.74 7.55 -1.09
N VAL A 23 5.95 8.58 -1.90
CA VAL A 23 6.46 8.46 -3.28
C VAL A 23 7.81 9.14 -3.37
N VAL A 24 8.79 8.48 -3.98
CA VAL A 24 10.06 9.12 -4.34
C VAL A 24 9.84 9.92 -5.63
N VAL A 25 9.72 11.24 -5.53
CA VAL A 25 9.42 12.13 -6.66
C VAL A 25 10.66 12.57 -7.43
N SER A 26 11.83 12.58 -6.78
CA SER A 26 13.12 12.82 -7.46
C SER A 26 14.27 12.09 -6.76
N GLY A 27 15.38 11.94 -7.48
CA GLY A 27 16.60 11.26 -7.00
C GLY A 27 16.77 9.83 -7.54
N PRO A 28 17.80 9.10 -7.10
CA PRO A 28 18.17 7.79 -7.65
C PRO A 28 17.12 6.67 -7.52
N SER A 29 16.13 6.83 -6.64
CA SER A 29 15.02 5.88 -6.44
C SER A 29 13.68 6.41 -6.98
N THR A 30 13.70 7.38 -7.90
CA THR A 30 12.47 7.99 -8.45
C THR A 30 11.47 6.93 -8.92
N GLY A 31 10.21 7.09 -8.54
CA GLY A 31 9.11 6.19 -8.87
C GLY A 31 8.92 5.02 -7.90
N GLU A 32 9.81 4.82 -6.92
CA GLU A 32 9.55 3.88 -5.84
C GLU A 32 8.48 4.45 -4.89
N GLU A 33 7.58 3.57 -4.42
CA GLU A 33 6.45 3.93 -3.58
C GLU A 33 6.33 2.98 -2.38
N LEU A 34 5.85 3.52 -1.26
CA LEU A 34 5.54 2.75 -0.05
C LEU A 34 4.15 3.13 0.46
N LEU A 35 3.25 2.14 0.51
CA LEU A 35 1.94 2.32 1.15
C LEU A 35 2.11 2.41 2.67
N LEU A 36 1.51 3.44 3.26
CA LEU A 36 1.58 3.72 4.69
C LEU A 36 0.26 3.34 5.37
N GLU A 37 0.29 2.26 6.13
CA GLU A 37 -0.75 1.85 7.07
C GLU A 37 -0.36 2.26 8.50
N ARG A 38 -1.20 1.94 9.50
CA ARG A 38 -0.83 2.18 10.90
C ARG A 38 0.43 1.38 11.23
N GLY A 39 1.47 2.06 11.70
CA GLY A 39 2.75 1.42 12.00
C GLY A 39 3.93 2.39 11.92
N THR A 40 5.13 1.82 11.97
CA THR A 40 6.41 2.55 11.90
C THR A 40 7.19 2.09 10.69
N TYR A 41 7.70 3.05 9.91
CA TYR A 41 8.46 2.82 8.69
C TYR A 41 9.80 3.55 8.78
N ARG A 42 10.87 2.90 8.36
CA ARG A 42 12.20 3.48 8.24
C ARG A 42 12.51 3.71 6.77
N VAL A 43 13.18 4.82 6.51
CA VAL A 43 13.63 5.22 5.19
C VAL A 43 15.11 5.52 5.25
N GLY A 44 15.88 4.96 4.31
CA GLY A 44 17.32 5.16 4.25
C GLY A 44 17.99 4.20 3.28
N LYS A 45 19.32 4.22 3.17
CA LYS A 45 20.04 3.38 2.20
C LYS A 45 20.31 1.94 2.64
N GLN A 46 20.05 1.60 3.90
CA GLN A 46 20.27 0.24 4.39
C GLN A 46 19.14 -0.68 3.92
N ALA A 47 19.49 -1.90 3.49
CA ALA A 47 18.54 -2.87 2.94
C ALA A 47 17.43 -3.34 3.90
N GLY A 48 17.57 -3.09 5.21
CA GLY A 48 16.58 -3.46 6.23
C GLY A 48 15.51 -2.40 6.51
N ASN A 49 15.49 -1.31 5.73
CA ASN A 49 14.44 -0.30 5.82
C ASN A 49 13.24 -0.67 4.96
N GLU A 50 12.06 -0.18 5.35
CA GLU A 50 10.83 -0.39 4.60
C GLU A 50 10.81 0.38 3.26
N LEU A 51 11.53 1.51 3.16
CA LEU A 51 11.89 2.14 1.89
C LEU A 51 13.42 2.30 1.77
N VAL A 52 14.01 1.56 0.83
CA VAL A 52 15.46 1.56 0.60
C VAL A 52 15.83 2.53 -0.51
N LEU A 53 16.49 3.63 -0.17
CA LEU A 53 16.91 4.63 -1.14
C LEU A 53 18.29 4.31 -1.72
N LYS A 54 18.41 4.37 -3.06
CA LYS A 54 19.67 4.18 -3.80
C LYS A 54 20.60 5.40 -3.75
N ASP A 55 20.24 6.40 -2.96
CA ASP A 55 21.03 7.62 -2.81
C ASP A 55 22.16 7.45 -1.79
N SER A 56 23.40 7.51 -2.27
CA SER A 56 24.61 7.40 -1.44
C SER A 56 24.72 8.49 -0.36
N THR A 57 24.08 9.64 -0.57
CA THR A 57 24.10 10.78 0.37
C THR A 57 23.12 10.61 1.53
N VAL A 58 22.20 9.65 1.45
CA VAL A 58 21.24 9.31 2.50
C VAL A 58 21.91 8.43 3.57
N SER A 59 21.62 8.68 4.86
CA SER A 59 22.06 7.84 5.97
C SER A 59 21.46 6.42 5.91
N ARG A 60 22.09 5.48 6.61
CA ARG A 60 21.66 4.06 6.66
C ARG A 60 20.19 3.92 7.05
N CYS A 61 19.80 4.53 8.16
CA CYS A 61 18.41 4.81 8.54
C CYS A 61 18.33 6.32 8.74
N HIS A 62 17.76 7.03 7.76
CA HIS A 62 17.78 8.49 7.72
C HIS A 62 16.56 9.09 8.40
N LEU A 63 15.40 8.47 8.21
CA LEU A 63 14.11 9.04 8.53
C LEU A 63 13.18 7.93 9.04
N VAL A 64 12.42 8.23 10.09
CA VAL A 64 11.40 7.36 10.67
C VAL A 64 10.05 8.02 10.49
N ILE A 65 9.06 7.24 10.05
CA ILE A 65 7.69 7.66 9.84
C ILE A 65 6.81 6.83 10.76
N GLU A 66 5.99 7.51 11.56
CA GLU A 66 5.02 6.87 12.45
C GLU A 66 3.61 7.28 12.06
N VAL A 67 2.77 6.31 11.74
CA VAL A 67 1.37 6.52 11.35
C VAL A 67 0.47 6.17 12.54
N LEU A 68 0.00 7.21 13.22
CA LEU A 68 -0.83 7.16 14.42
C LEU A 68 -2.28 7.51 14.09
N GLY A 69 -3.04 6.53 13.59
CA GLY A 69 -4.45 6.74 13.25
C GLY A 69 -4.59 7.77 12.12
N ASN A 70 -4.99 9.00 12.45
CA ASN A 70 -5.14 10.11 11.50
C ASN A 70 -3.94 11.06 11.41
N ARG A 71 -2.83 10.79 12.13
CA ARG A 71 -1.62 11.62 12.12
C ARG A 71 -0.44 10.83 11.62
N VAL A 72 0.42 11.49 10.84
CA VAL A 72 1.72 10.94 10.42
C VAL A 72 2.81 11.83 10.95
N ARG A 73 3.71 11.26 11.76
CA ARG A 73 4.89 11.93 12.27
C ARG A 73 6.11 11.49 11.48
N VAL A 74 6.94 12.45 11.10
CA VAL A 74 8.17 12.26 10.35
C VAL A 74 9.31 12.78 11.18
N THR A 75 10.30 11.94 11.45
CA THR A 75 11.44 12.27 12.32
C THR A 75 12.75 11.96 11.61
N ASP A 76 13.65 12.94 11.55
CA ASP A 76 15.04 12.73 11.14
C ASP A 76 15.75 11.90 12.21
N ASN A 77 16.31 10.76 11.81
CA ASN A 77 16.92 9.80 12.73
C ASN A 77 18.43 10.02 12.89
N GLY A 78 18.82 11.26 13.22
CA GLY A 78 20.22 11.65 13.38
C GLY A 78 21.00 11.53 12.08
N SER A 79 20.40 11.99 10.98
CA SER A 79 21.03 11.87 9.66
C SER A 79 22.26 12.79 9.51
N ARG A 80 23.22 12.37 8.68
CA ARG A 80 24.46 13.14 8.49
C ARG A 80 24.20 14.48 7.79
N ASN A 81 23.31 14.48 6.79
CA ASN A 81 23.05 15.64 5.94
C ASN A 81 21.80 16.42 6.35
N GLY A 82 20.97 15.86 7.25
CA GLY A 82 19.68 16.43 7.64
C GLY A 82 18.55 16.09 6.67
N THR A 83 17.33 16.23 7.19
CA THR A 83 16.07 16.21 6.44
C THR A 83 15.47 17.63 6.39
N PHE A 84 14.89 18.01 5.24
CA PHE A 84 14.41 19.36 4.98
C PHE A 84 12.97 19.39 4.49
N PHE A 85 12.19 20.36 4.97
CA PHE A 85 10.85 20.68 4.47
C PHE A 85 10.83 22.15 4.05
N LYS A 86 10.43 22.43 2.80
CA LYS A 86 10.47 23.79 2.21
C LYS A 86 11.81 24.51 2.43
N GLY A 87 12.91 23.77 2.25
CA GLY A 87 14.29 24.27 2.41
C GLY A 87 14.77 24.44 3.86
N ARG A 88 13.93 24.17 4.87
CA ARG A 88 14.30 24.28 6.28
C ARG A 88 14.55 22.91 6.88
N ARG A 89 15.68 22.74 7.57
CA ARG A 89 15.99 21.50 8.31
C ARG A 89 15.01 21.33 9.46
N PHE A 90 14.56 20.09 9.70
CA PHE A 90 13.72 19.75 10.84
C PHE A 90 14.20 18.47 11.53
N GLU A 91 13.86 18.32 12.81
CA GLU A 91 14.08 17.09 13.57
C GLU A 91 12.83 16.20 13.58
N SER A 92 11.65 16.78 13.83
CA SER A 92 10.37 16.08 13.72
C SER A 92 9.26 17.02 13.24
N MET A 93 8.32 16.52 12.45
CA MET A 93 7.13 17.24 12.01
C MET A 93 5.95 16.30 11.74
N ASP A 94 4.74 16.85 11.79
CA ASP A 94 3.56 16.16 11.26
C ASP A 94 3.52 16.35 9.73
N ALA A 95 3.24 15.28 9.00
CA ALA A 95 3.10 15.28 7.54
C ALA A 95 1.72 14.78 7.13
N GLY A 96 1.20 15.35 6.05
CA GLY A 96 -0.05 14.94 5.43
C GLY A 96 0.09 14.91 3.91
N PRO A 97 -0.97 14.57 3.17
CA PRO A 97 -0.95 14.59 1.72
C PRO A 97 -0.45 15.92 1.14
N GLY A 98 0.39 15.86 0.12
CA GLY A 98 1.03 17.00 -0.54
C GLY A 98 2.33 17.49 0.11
N VAL A 99 2.70 16.99 1.30
CA VAL A 99 3.97 17.34 1.95
C VAL A 99 5.14 16.69 1.21
N SER A 100 6.14 17.48 0.85
CA SER A 100 7.42 17.02 0.27
C SER A 100 8.58 17.25 1.24
N VAL A 101 9.35 16.21 1.53
CA VAL A 101 10.58 16.28 2.33
C VAL A 101 11.79 15.91 1.49
N HIS A 102 12.92 16.56 1.74
CA HIS A 102 14.18 16.33 1.03
C HIS A 102 15.20 15.70 1.98
N LEU A 103 15.92 14.70 1.49
CA LEU A 103 17.03 14.06 2.17
C LEU A 103 18.06 13.65 1.13
N GLY A 104 19.30 14.11 1.32
CA GLY A 104 20.32 13.92 0.30
C GLY A 104 19.94 14.59 -1.03
N ARG A 105 19.91 13.80 -2.11
CA ARG A 105 19.47 14.17 -3.47
C ARG A 105 18.07 13.64 -3.80
N SER A 106 17.37 13.05 -2.82
CA SER A 106 16.03 12.53 -2.99
C SER A 106 14.99 13.49 -2.41
N GLU A 107 13.87 13.62 -3.12
CA GLU A 107 12.64 14.23 -2.59
C GLU A 107 11.59 13.14 -2.45
N LEU A 108 10.98 13.06 -1.27
CA LEU A 108 9.88 12.16 -0.96
C LEU A 108 8.61 12.97 -0.74
N ARG A 109 7.51 12.56 -1.36
CA ARG A 109 6.21 13.21 -1.23
C ARG A 109 5.20 12.26 -0.62
N PHE A 110 4.46 12.78 0.37
CA PHE A 110 3.28 12.11 0.90
C PHE A 110 2.12 12.37 -0.06
N GLU A 111 1.55 11.32 -0.62
CA GLU A 111 0.42 11.40 -1.54
C GLU A 111 -0.77 10.61 -1.03
N VAL A 112 -1.96 11.01 -1.46
CA VAL A 112 -3.15 10.19 -1.25
C VAL A 112 -2.97 8.90 -2.05
N ALA A 113 -2.98 7.77 -1.35
CA ALA A 113 -3.21 6.51 -2.01
C ALA A 113 -4.72 6.40 -2.23
N GLU A 114 -5.14 6.26 -3.48
CA GLU A 114 -6.46 5.73 -3.78
C GLU A 114 -6.52 4.34 -3.14
N ARG A 115 -7.10 4.24 -1.94
CA ARG A 115 -7.68 2.98 -1.52
C ARG A 115 -8.76 2.73 -2.56
N ASP A 116 -8.63 1.66 -3.32
CA ASP A 116 -9.73 1.17 -4.14
C ASP A 116 -10.82 0.79 -3.15
N GLU A 117 -11.67 1.77 -2.82
CA GLU A 117 -12.57 1.72 -1.68
C GLU A 117 -14.00 1.59 -2.18
N PRO A 118 -14.44 0.36 -2.44
CA PRO A 118 -15.81 0.09 -2.84
C PRO A 118 -16.83 0.60 -1.82
N LEU A 119 -16.42 0.83 -0.57
CA LEU A 119 -17.31 1.14 0.55
C LEU A 119 -18.00 2.51 0.45
N LEU A 120 -17.50 3.41 -0.41
CA LEU A 120 -18.18 4.66 -0.77
C LEU A 120 -19.15 4.53 -1.95
N LEU A 121 -19.06 3.44 -2.70
CA LEU A 121 -19.93 3.21 -3.84
C LEU A 121 -21.27 2.62 -3.38
N PRO A 122 -22.35 2.81 -4.16
CA PRO A 122 -23.58 2.06 -3.94
C PRO A 122 -23.28 0.56 -3.83
N TYR A 123 -23.91 -0.12 -2.87
CA TYR A 123 -23.62 -1.52 -2.51
C TYR A 123 -23.34 -2.45 -3.71
N LYS A 124 -24.14 -2.33 -4.78
CA LYS A 124 -23.97 -3.16 -5.98
C LYS A 124 -22.60 -2.95 -6.65
N GLN A 125 -22.19 -1.71 -6.83
CA GLN A 125 -20.91 -1.33 -7.43
C GLN A 125 -19.75 -1.66 -6.48
N ALA A 126 -19.97 -1.43 -5.18
CA ALA A 126 -19.02 -1.79 -4.13
C ALA A 126 -18.68 -3.28 -4.19
N ARG A 127 -19.71 -4.13 -4.13
CA ARG A 127 -19.60 -5.59 -4.19
C ARG A 127 -18.94 -6.05 -5.48
N GLU A 128 -19.28 -5.44 -6.61
CA GLU A 128 -18.69 -5.77 -7.91
C GLU A 128 -17.18 -5.49 -7.94
N LYS A 129 -16.74 -4.32 -7.47
CA LYS A 129 -15.32 -4.00 -7.36
C LYS A 129 -14.56 -4.96 -6.43
N VAL A 130 -15.09 -5.24 -5.24
CA VAL A 130 -14.46 -6.19 -4.30
C VAL A 130 -14.30 -7.56 -4.96
N LEU A 131 -15.37 -8.07 -5.56
CA LEU A 131 -15.35 -9.39 -6.20
C LEU A 131 -14.39 -9.42 -7.38
N GLN A 132 -14.37 -8.39 -8.23
CA GLN A 132 -13.47 -8.32 -9.37
C GLN A 132 -12.00 -8.34 -8.94
N ARG A 133 -11.65 -7.55 -7.92
CA ARG A 133 -10.29 -7.53 -7.35
C ARG A 133 -9.90 -8.90 -6.79
N PHE A 134 -10.77 -9.49 -5.96
CA PHE A 134 -10.58 -10.82 -5.41
C PHE A 134 -10.41 -11.88 -6.50
N GLU A 135 -11.32 -11.92 -7.48
CA GLU A 135 -11.28 -12.87 -8.59
C GLU A 135 -9.95 -12.78 -9.35
N ARG A 136 -9.47 -11.56 -9.62
CA ARG A 136 -8.19 -11.34 -10.31
C ARG A 136 -7.01 -11.87 -9.51
N GLU A 137 -6.86 -11.44 -8.26
CA GLU A 137 -5.74 -11.83 -7.39
C GLU A 137 -5.75 -13.34 -7.13
N TYR A 138 -6.93 -13.91 -6.84
CA TYR A 138 -7.10 -15.33 -6.60
C TYR A 138 -6.75 -16.17 -7.83
N VAL A 139 -7.27 -15.82 -9.01
CA VAL A 139 -7.01 -16.58 -10.25
C VAL A 139 -5.53 -16.52 -10.63
N ILE A 140 -4.87 -15.36 -10.51
CA ILE A 140 -3.42 -15.25 -10.76
C ILE A 140 -2.64 -16.16 -9.82
N ALA A 141 -2.89 -16.07 -8.51
CA ALA A 141 -2.20 -16.89 -7.52
C ALA A 141 -2.45 -18.40 -7.75
N LEU A 142 -3.69 -18.76 -8.08
CA LEU A 142 -4.10 -20.12 -8.36
C LEU A 142 -3.39 -20.67 -9.61
N LEU A 143 -3.34 -19.91 -10.70
CA LEU A 143 -2.64 -20.30 -11.93
C LEU A 143 -1.15 -20.46 -11.70
N LEU A 144 -0.50 -19.51 -11.01
CA LEU A 144 0.92 -19.57 -10.69
C LEU A 144 1.27 -20.82 -9.87
N ARG A 145 0.46 -21.15 -8.84
CA ARG A 145 0.63 -22.36 -8.02
C ARG A 145 0.54 -23.65 -8.84
N HIS A 146 -0.23 -23.63 -9.93
CA HIS A 146 -0.46 -24.77 -10.80
C HIS A 146 0.24 -24.67 -12.16
N GLN A 147 1.28 -23.82 -12.27
CA GLN A 147 2.08 -23.65 -13.50
C GLN A 147 1.22 -23.39 -14.74
N ASN A 148 0.21 -22.52 -14.59
CA ASN A 148 -0.80 -22.16 -15.60
C ASN A 148 -1.68 -23.33 -16.09
N ASN A 149 -1.64 -24.50 -15.46
CA ASN A 149 -2.54 -25.61 -15.80
C ASN A 149 -3.96 -25.34 -15.29
N VAL A 150 -4.82 -24.82 -16.16
CA VAL A 150 -6.22 -24.46 -15.84
C VAL A 150 -7.03 -25.65 -15.32
N SER A 151 -6.80 -26.86 -15.83
CA SER A 151 -7.53 -28.05 -15.38
C SER A 151 -7.14 -28.45 -13.95
N ALA A 152 -5.85 -28.37 -13.62
CA ALA A 152 -5.36 -28.62 -12.27
C ALA A 152 -5.82 -27.53 -11.29
N ALA A 153 -5.74 -26.27 -11.70
CA ALA A 153 -6.20 -25.11 -10.94
C ALA A 153 -7.70 -25.21 -10.60
N ALA A 154 -8.56 -25.51 -11.59
CA ALA A 154 -10.01 -25.65 -11.39
C ALA A 154 -10.33 -26.75 -10.37
N ARG A 155 -9.68 -27.91 -10.49
CA ARG A 155 -9.86 -29.03 -9.56
C ARG A 155 -9.42 -28.67 -8.14
N ALA A 156 -8.29 -27.99 -7.99
CA ALA A 156 -7.76 -27.58 -6.69
C ALA A 156 -8.64 -26.52 -6.00
N ALA A 157 -9.26 -25.63 -6.78
CA ALA A 157 -10.18 -24.62 -6.28
C ALA A 157 -11.63 -25.13 -6.11
N GLY A 158 -11.93 -26.37 -6.52
CA GLY A 158 -13.28 -26.93 -6.45
C GLY A 158 -14.29 -26.20 -7.37
N ILE A 159 -13.81 -25.58 -8.44
CA ILE A 159 -14.63 -24.81 -9.38
C ILE A 159 -14.71 -25.51 -10.73
N ASP A 160 -15.79 -25.26 -11.47
CA ASP A 160 -15.93 -25.77 -12.83
C ASP A 160 -14.83 -25.21 -13.75
N ARG A 161 -14.22 -26.08 -14.55
CA ARG A 161 -13.13 -25.70 -15.46
C ARG A 161 -13.59 -24.71 -16.52
N THR A 162 -14.80 -24.89 -17.05
CA THR A 162 -15.36 -24.01 -18.09
C THR A 162 -15.65 -22.63 -17.51
N TRP A 163 -16.12 -22.58 -16.26
CA TRP A 163 -16.28 -21.34 -15.51
C TRP A 163 -14.94 -20.63 -15.28
N LEU A 164 -13.89 -21.35 -14.87
CA LEU A 164 -12.56 -20.76 -14.70
C LEU A 164 -12.01 -20.19 -16.02
N HIS A 165 -12.16 -20.89 -17.15
CA HIS A 165 -11.79 -20.33 -18.46
C HIS A 165 -12.55 -19.05 -18.81
N ARG A 166 -13.86 -19.02 -18.53
CA ARG A 166 -14.68 -17.81 -18.75
C ARG A 166 -14.20 -16.66 -17.87
N LEU A 167 -13.86 -16.95 -16.63
CA LEU A 167 -13.34 -15.97 -15.68
C LEU A 167 -11.98 -15.42 -16.13
N ILE A 168 -11.04 -16.28 -16.52
CA ILE A 168 -9.72 -15.91 -17.07
C ILE A 168 -9.88 -14.96 -18.28
N ARG A 169 -10.76 -15.30 -19.22
CA ARG A 169 -11.04 -14.45 -20.40
C ARG A 169 -11.64 -13.11 -20.01
N ARG A 170 -12.58 -13.08 -19.06
CA ARG A 170 -13.18 -11.85 -18.54
C ARG A 170 -12.16 -10.94 -17.86
N LEU A 171 -11.16 -11.53 -17.20
CA LEU A 171 -10.08 -10.81 -16.52
C LEU A 171 -8.93 -10.40 -17.45
N GLY A 172 -8.98 -10.82 -18.72
CA GLY A 172 -7.92 -10.54 -19.71
C GLY A 172 -6.59 -11.21 -19.38
N LEU A 173 -6.61 -12.37 -18.71
CA LEU A 173 -5.41 -13.13 -18.38
C LEU A 173 -5.09 -14.10 -19.51
N ASP A 174 -3.83 -14.14 -19.95
CA ASP A 174 -3.35 -15.10 -20.94
C ASP A 174 -2.72 -16.30 -20.23
N VAL A 175 -3.17 -17.50 -20.60
CA VAL A 175 -2.72 -18.78 -20.07
C VAL A 175 -2.32 -19.61 -21.29
N GLY A 176 -1.04 -19.47 -21.66
CA GLY A 176 -0.44 -20.17 -22.80
C GLY A 176 -0.53 -21.68 -22.72
#